data_AF-A0A4S2EU39-F1
#
_entry.id   AF-A0A4S2EU39-F1
#
_cell.length_a   1.000
_cell.length_b   1.000
_cell.length_c   1.000
_cell.angle_alpha   90.00
_cell.angle_beta   90.00
_cell.angle_gamma   90.00
#
_symmetry.space_group_name_H-M   'P 1'
#
loop_
_entity.id
_entity.type
_entity.pdbx_description
1 polymer ?
#
loop_
_entity_poly.entity_id
_entity_poly.type
_entity_poly.pdbx_seq_one_letter_code
_entity_poly.pdbx_strand_id
1 'polypeptide(L)'
;MAFDPAQEEYRRLSLRFARTQEIGDAYTATRAAAAFRRRFAWNHDSLPQTDQDRAFHLVARASELVDRELPFAEDGDVAGLVAEARSLLEEAVSLDPECHDARRMLAAQECPSFEEHYRFLVDNVDEVRGRTLARRNEALASGRTGADIEARLVSYPLYRWLASLAARALVCGRYRKSLEFCREVLEMDPKDHADARFTAYLALAKLEDADGLEALADHAARNVPHRPAPDAWLLIASMALAARRGDRQGAHRHLQALLDGYPHAGMVLSSQSELPDGVFARLAVEPYSNDELVLAVSESSVVFQEGVDLKGMGALGSFVAADPSVVSARISDEMSLGRTQDAVTDWRG
;
A
#
# COMPACT_ATOMS: atom_id res chain seq x y z
N MET A 1 5.02 -2.14 -6.50
CA MET A 1 4.08 -1.27 -5.79
C MET A 1 2.89 -2.09 -5.41
N ALA A 2 2.25 -1.64 -4.34
CA ALA A 2 1.15 -2.28 -3.64
C ALA A 2 0.13 -2.98 -4.54
N PHE A 3 -0.56 -3.93 -3.93
CA PHE A 3 -1.57 -4.73 -4.59
C PHE A 3 -2.60 -3.88 -5.34
N ASP A 4 -2.77 -4.18 -6.63
CA ASP A 4 -3.88 -3.69 -7.45
C ASP A 4 -4.96 -4.79 -7.47
N PRO A 5 -6.12 -4.57 -6.83
CA PRO A 5 -7.16 -5.59 -6.73
C PRO A 5 -7.73 -5.98 -8.09
N ALA A 6 -7.85 -5.04 -9.04
CA ALA A 6 -8.36 -5.32 -10.38
C ALA A 6 -7.37 -6.17 -11.20
N GLN A 7 -6.06 -5.90 -11.08
CA GLN A 7 -5.04 -6.76 -11.69
C GLN A 7 -5.00 -8.16 -11.05
N GLU A 8 -5.17 -8.26 -9.74
CA GLU A 8 -5.23 -9.54 -9.05
C GLU A 8 -6.44 -10.37 -9.50
N GLU A 9 -7.62 -9.74 -9.59
CA GLU A 9 -8.83 -10.37 -10.09
C GLU A 9 -8.64 -10.88 -11.52
N TYR A 10 -8.12 -10.04 -12.42
CA TYR A 10 -7.82 -10.42 -13.79
C TYR A 10 -6.93 -11.66 -13.84
N ARG A 11 -5.88 -11.71 -12.99
CA ARG A 11 -4.97 -12.85 -12.92
C ARG A 11 -5.66 -14.11 -12.38
N ARG A 12 -6.44 -13.99 -11.30
CA ARG A 12 -7.22 -15.10 -10.72
C ARG A 12 -8.16 -15.72 -11.75
N LEU A 13 -8.95 -14.90 -12.43
CA LEU A 13 -9.89 -15.37 -13.46
C LEU A 13 -9.19 -15.86 -14.72
N SER A 14 -8.04 -15.28 -15.10
CA SER A 14 -7.28 -15.76 -16.26
C SER A 14 -6.76 -17.17 -16.06
N LEU A 15 -6.24 -17.50 -14.86
CA LEU A 15 -5.79 -18.84 -14.50
C LEU A 15 -6.96 -19.82 -14.47
N ARG A 16 -8.09 -19.40 -13.91
CA ARG A 16 -9.29 -20.24 -13.85
C ARG A 16 -9.86 -20.53 -15.23
N PHE A 17 -9.99 -19.50 -16.05
CA PHE A 17 -10.42 -19.64 -17.43
C PHE A 17 -9.48 -20.57 -18.21
N ALA A 18 -8.16 -20.41 -18.07
CA ALA A 18 -7.18 -21.27 -18.72
C ALA A 18 -7.36 -22.75 -18.36
N ARG A 19 -7.79 -23.08 -17.13
CA ARG A 19 -8.07 -24.48 -16.70
C ARG A 19 -9.27 -25.09 -17.38
N THR A 20 -10.25 -24.29 -17.79
CA THR A 20 -11.45 -24.79 -18.47
C THR A 20 -11.26 -24.88 -19.98
N GLN A 21 -10.13 -24.42 -20.52
CA GLN A 21 -9.84 -24.47 -21.95
C GLN A 21 -8.92 -25.66 -22.27
N GLU A 22 -9.25 -26.38 -23.33
CA GLU A 22 -8.32 -27.30 -23.98
C GLU A 22 -7.36 -26.50 -24.88
N ILE A 23 -6.24 -26.06 -24.31
CA ILE A 23 -5.21 -25.32 -25.05
C ILE A 23 -4.20 -26.32 -25.62
N GLY A 24 -4.36 -26.66 -26.90
CA GLY A 24 -3.50 -27.61 -27.60
C GLY A 24 -2.35 -26.98 -28.40
N ASP A 25 -2.47 -25.70 -28.79
CA ASP A 25 -1.48 -25.00 -29.61
C ASP A 25 -1.48 -23.47 -29.38
N ALA A 26 -0.55 -22.76 -30.03
CA ALA A 26 -0.42 -21.30 -29.89
C ALA A 26 -1.62 -20.50 -30.44
N TYR A 27 -2.31 -21.02 -31.46
CA TYR A 27 -3.44 -20.35 -32.08
C TYR A 27 -4.68 -20.42 -31.18
N THR A 28 -4.99 -21.61 -30.66
CA THR A 28 -6.03 -21.86 -29.67
C THR A 28 -5.78 -21.07 -28.38
N ALA A 29 -4.53 -20.98 -27.91
CA ALA A 29 -4.15 -20.12 -26.79
C ALA A 29 -4.44 -18.63 -27.06
N THR A 30 -4.07 -18.12 -28.23
CA THR A 30 -4.28 -16.71 -28.60
C THR A 30 -5.78 -16.38 -28.69
N ARG A 31 -6.56 -17.27 -29.29
CA ARG A 31 -8.01 -17.14 -29.39
C ARG A 31 -8.68 -17.20 -28.01
N ALA A 32 -8.25 -18.12 -27.15
CA ALA A 32 -8.74 -18.22 -25.77
C ALA A 32 -8.43 -16.95 -24.97
N ALA A 33 -7.22 -16.40 -25.09
CA ALA A 33 -6.84 -15.16 -24.43
C ALA A 33 -7.68 -13.95 -24.93
N ALA A 34 -7.95 -13.87 -26.24
CA ALA A 34 -8.83 -12.83 -26.78
C ALA A 34 -10.29 -12.98 -26.32
N ALA A 35 -10.79 -14.21 -26.24
CA ALA A 35 -12.12 -14.50 -25.70
C ALA A 35 -12.21 -14.13 -24.21
N PHE A 36 -11.20 -14.49 -23.42
CA PHE A 36 -11.10 -14.11 -22.01
C PHE A 36 -11.16 -12.59 -21.84
N ARG A 37 -10.29 -11.82 -22.52
CA ARG A 37 -10.26 -10.36 -22.42
C ARG A 37 -11.61 -9.72 -22.74
N ARG A 38 -12.29 -10.20 -23.80
CA ARG A 38 -13.61 -9.69 -24.17
C ARG A 38 -14.65 -9.96 -23.09
N ARG A 39 -14.67 -11.18 -22.54
CA ARG A 39 -15.64 -11.57 -21.51
C ARG A 39 -15.36 -10.84 -20.20
N PHE A 40 -14.11 -10.74 -19.78
CA PHE A 40 -13.73 -9.97 -18.60
C PHE A 40 -14.22 -8.51 -18.68
N ALA A 41 -14.06 -7.86 -19.84
CA ALA A 41 -14.46 -6.46 -20.01
C ALA A 41 -15.98 -6.24 -20.12
N TRP A 42 -16.74 -7.16 -20.73
CA TRP A 42 -18.13 -6.89 -21.14
C TRP A 42 -19.17 -7.88 -20.63
N ASN A 43 -18.74 -9.03 -20.11
CA ASN A 43 -19.62 -10.09 -19.64
C ASN A 43 -18.91 -10.93 -18.57
N HIS A 44 -18.53 -10.26 -17.49
CA HIS A 44 -17.69 -10.79 -16.42
C HIS A 44 -18.27 -12.09 -15.84
N ASP A 45 -19.56 -12.08 -15.50
CA ASP A 45 -20.28 -13.21 -14.89
C ASP A 45 -20.38 -14.44 -15.78
N SER A 46 -20.11 -14.30 -17.08
CA SER A 46 -20.04 -15.45 -17.95
C SER A 46 -18.79 -16.30 -17.69
N LEU A 47 -17.71 -15.74 -17.14
CA LEU A 47 -16.46 -16.46 -16.91
C LEU A 47 -16.64 -17.58 -15.88
N PRO A 48 -15.88 -18.68 -15.97
CA PRO A 48 -15.87 -19.69 -14.92
C PRO A 48 -15.35 -19.10 -13.61
N GLN A 49 -16.16 -19.18 -12.56
CA GLN A 49 -15.89 -18.60 -11.25
C GLN A 49 -16.31 -19.56 -10.13
N THR A 50 -15.63 -19.47 -8.99
CA THR A 50 -16.04 -20.05 -7.71
C THR A 50 -16.51 -18.96 -6.76
N ASP A 51 -17.08 -19.36 -5.63
CA ASP A 51 -17.43 -18.44 -4.54
C ASP A 51 -16.23 -17.59 -4.10
N GLN A 52 -15.02 -18.16 -4.09
CA GLN A 52 -13.80 -17.41 -3.77
C GLN A 52 -13.47 -16.32 -4.79
N ASP A 53 -13.70 -16.55 -6.09
CA ASP A 53 -13.45 -15.52 -7.10
C ASP A 53 -14.53 -14.44 -7.05
N ARG A 54 -15.79 -14.84 -6.80
CA ARG A 54 -16.91 -13.91 -6.64
C ARG A 54 -16.74 -13.04 -5.39
N ALA A 55 -16.35 -13.64 -4.26
CA ALA A 55 -16.01 -12.90 -3.04
C ALA A 55 -14.86 -11.93 -3.28
N PHE A 56 -13.82 -12.34 -4.02
CA PHE A 56 -12.72 -11.44 -4.35
C PHE A 56 -13.12 -10.31 -5.31
N HIS A 57 -14.03 -10.55 -6.25
CA HIS A 57 -14.60 -9.49 -7.11
C HIS A 57 -15.27 -8.40 -6.25
N LEU A 58 -16.09 -8.81 -5.27
CA LEU A 58 -16.73 -7.88 -4.34
C LEU A 58 -15.71 -7.12 -3.49
N VAL A 59 -14.64 -7.77 -3.03
CA VAL A 59 -13.51 -7.10 -2.36
C VAL A 59 -12.85 -6.08 -3.27
N ALA A 60 -12.60 -6.43 -4.54
CA ALA A 60 -11.98 -5.51 -5.50
C ALA A 60 -12.85 -4.28 -5.75
N ARG A 61 -14.17 -4.47 -5.88
CA ARG A 61 -15.13 -3.37 -6.01
C ARG A 61 -15.18 -2.50 -4.77
N ALA A 62 -15.25 -3.11 -3.57
CA ALA A 62 -15.24 -2.37 -2.31
C ALA A 62 -13.93 -1.57 -2.13
N SER A 63 -12.80 -2.12 -2.59
CA SER A 63 -11.50 -1.43 -2.55
C SER A 63 -11.51 -0.18 -3.44
N GLU A 64 -12.11 -0.24 -4.62
CA GLU A 64 -12.26 0.94 -5.49
C GLU A 64 -13.08 2.04 -4.79
N LEU A 65 -14.20 1.66 -4.16
CA LEU A 65 -15.04 2.62 -3.43
C LEU A 65 -14.29 3.26 -2.27
N VAL A 66 -13.61 2.47 -1.43
CA VAL A 66 -13.00 2.96 -0.18
C VAL A 66 -11.67 3.66 -0.41
N ASP A 67 -10.79 3.09 -1.24
CA ASP A 67 -9.42 3.59 -1.38
C ASP A 67 -9.27 4.61 -2.51
N ARG A 68 -10.23 4.70 -3.44
CA ARG A 68 -10.12 5.60 -4.61
C ARG A 68 -11.28 6.58 -4.78
N GLU A 69 -12.52 6.19 -4.50
CA GLU A 69 -13.66 7.11 -4.66
C GLU A 69 -13.92 7.93 -3.40
N LEU A 70 -13.95 7.28 -2.23
CA LEU A 70 -14.26 7.89 -0.93
C LEU A 70 -13.38 9.10 -0.57
N PRO A 71 -12.04 9.10 -0.79
CA PRO A 71 -11.20 10.24 -0.43
C PRO A 71 -11.52 11.54 -1.21
N PHE A 72 -12.24 11.44 -2.33
CA PHE A 72 -12.62 12.58 -3.17
C PHE A 72 -14.13 12.83 -3.20
N ALA A 73 -14.90 12.11 -2.39
CA ALA A 73 -16.34 12.24 -2.34
C ALA A 73 -16.76 13.56 -1.65
N GLU A 74 -17.86 14.15 -2.12
CA GLU A 74 -18.52 15.26 -1.41
C GLU A 74 -19.23 14.73 -0.16
N ASP A 75 -19.37 15.56 0.89
CA ASP A 75 -19.91 15.15 2.20
C ASP A 75 -21.26 14.39 2.13
N GLY A 76 -22.08 14.66 1.12
CA GLY A 76 -23.37 14.00 0.90
C GLY A 76 -23.28 12.54 0.45
N ASP A 77 -22.20 12.17 -0.24
CA ASP A 77 -22.02 10.86 -0.87
C ASP A 77 -21.21 9.88 -0.01
N VAL A 78 -20.43 10.40 0.95
CA VAL A 78 -19.56 9.62 1.85
C VAL A 78 -20.31 8.48 2.54
N ALA A 79 -21.48 8.77 3.13
CA ALA A 79 -22.26 7.76 3.85
C ALA A 79 -22.78 6.65 2.92
N GLY A 80 -23.12 6.99 1.68
CA GLY A 80 -23.57 6.04 0.67
C GLY A 80 -22.43 5.10 0.24
N LEU A 81 -21.26 5.65 -0.06
CA LEU A 81 -20.07 4.87 -0.44
C LEU A 81 -19.62 3.92 0.66
N VAL A 82 -19.61 4.38 1.92
CA VAL A 82 -19.27 3.53 3.08
C VAL A 82 -20.27 2.39 3.23
N ALA A 83 -21.58 2.67 3.12
CA ALA A 83 -22.62 1.65 3.24
C ALA A 83 -22.55 0.63 2.09
N GLU A 84 -22.30 1.07 0.86
CA GLU A 84 -22.14 0.20 -0.30
C GLU A 84 -20.91 -0.69 -0.16
N ALA A 85 -19.75 -0.12 0.17
CA ALA A 85 -18.53 -0.88 0.39
C ALA A 85 -18.70 -1.93 1.49
N ARG A 86 -19.34 -1.56 2.61
CA ARG A 86 -19.68 -2.50 3.68
C ARG A 86 -20.56 -3.64 3.18
N SER A 87 -21.62 -3.35 2.45
CA SER A 87 -22.53 -4.38 1.90
C SER A 87 -21.79 -5.36 0.98
N LEU A 88 -20.89 -4.86 0.12
CA LEU A 88 -20.07 -5.70 -0.75
C LEU A 88 -19.15 -6.63 0.05
N LEU A 89 -18.53 -6.13 1.12
CA LEU A 89 -17.64 -6.94 1.97
C LEU A 89 -18.41 -7.97 2.80
N GLU A 90 -19.59 -7.62 3.33
CA GLU A 90 -20.47 -8.55 4.04
C GLU A 90 -20.96 -9.68 3.11
N GLU A 91 -21.31 -9.35 1.87
CA GLU A 91 -21.64 -10.34 0.84
C GLU A 91 -20.44 -11.23 0.48
N ALA A 92 -19.23 -10.64 0.38
CA ALA A 92 -18.01 -11.41 0.12
C ALA A 92 -17.74 -12.46 1.22
N VAL A 93 -17.92 -12.09 2.50
CA VAL A 93 -17.78 -13.02 3.64
C VAL A 93 -18.89 -14.08 3.64
N SER A 94 -20.11 -13.72 3.22
CA SER A 94 -21.21 -14.67 3.06
C SER A 94 -20.92 -15.73 1.99
N LEU A 95 -20.31 -15.34 0.88
CA LEU A 95 -19.90 -16.24 -0.21
C LEU A 95 -18.68 -17.09 0.18
N ASP A 96 -17.65 -16.48 0.74
CA ASP A 96 -16.43 -17.16 1.19
C ASP A 96 -16.07 -16.69 2.62
N PRO A 97 -16.41 -17.47 3.66
CA PRO A 97 -16.01 -17.15 5.03
C PRO A 97 -14.48 -17.09 5.26
N GLU A 98 -13.70 -17.69 4.35
CA GLU A 98 -12.23 -17.62 4.32
C GLU A 98 -11.72 -16.47 3.43
N CYS A 99 -12.58 -15.53 3.03
CA CYS A 99 -12.18 -14.27 2.39
C CYS A 99 -11.53 -13.34 3.43
N HIS A 100 -10.26 -13.61 3.73
CA HIS A 100 -9.51 -12.90 4.76
C HIS A 100 -9.33 -11.40 4.46
N ASP A 101 -9.28 -11.01 3.18
CA ASP A 101 -9.27 -9.59 2.80
C ASP A 101 -10.58 -8.91 3.22
N ALA A 102 -11.74 -9.50 2.94
CA ALA A 102 -13.03 -8.93 3.33
C ALA A 102 -13.17 -8.82 4.85
N ARG A 103 -12.81 -9.88 5.59
CA ARG A 103 -12.78 -9.88 7.07
C ARG A 103 -11.91 -8.76 7.63
N ARG A 104 -10.71 -8.57 7.07
CA ARG A 104 -9.78 -7.52 7.49
C ARG A 104 -10.31 -6.12 7.19
N MET A 105 -10.86 -5.92 6.00
CA MET A 105 -11.39 -4.61 5.59
C MET A 105 -12.62 -4.21 6.42
N LEU A 106 -13.51 -5.16 6.74
CA LEU A 106 -14.63 -4.93 7.67
C LEU A 106 -14.13 -4.56 9.06
N ALA A 107 -13.16 -5.31 9.59
CA ALA A 107 -12.59 -5.01 10.91
C ALA A 107 -11.94 -3.62 10.95
N ALA A 108 -11.31 -3.17 9.87
CA ALA A 108 -10.74 -1.82 9.79
C ALA A 108 -11.82 -0.71 9.90
N GLN A 109 -13.05 -0.99 9.46
CA GLN A 109 -14.19 -0.07 9.57
C GLN A 109 -14.89 -0.14 10.93
N GLU A 110 -14.95 -1.34 11.53
CA GLU A 110 -15.73 -1.60 12.74
C GLU A 110 -14.93 -1.38 14.04
N CYS A 111 -13.60 -1.52 14.00
CA CYS A 111 -12.77 -1.32 15.19
C CYS A 111 -12.74 0.17 15.57
N PRO A 112 -13.11 0.54 16.81
CA PRO A 112 -13.19 1.93 17.25
C PRO A 112 -11.82 2.57 17.51
N SER A 113 -10.72 1.80 17.50
CA SER A 113 -9.37 2.31 17.68
C SER A 113 -8.31 1.46 16.97
N PHE A 114 -7.14 2.05 16.72
CA PHE A 114 -5.99 1.35 16.15
C PHE A 114 -5.50 0.18 17.01
N GLU A 115 -5.59 0.29 18.34
CA GLU A 115 -5.19 -0.76 19.27
C GLU A 115 -6.18 -1.94 19.25
N GLU A 116 -7.48 -1.68 19.08
CA GLU A 116 -8.48 -2.75 18.90
C GLU A 116 -8.33 -3.44 17.55
N HIS A 117 -8.09 -2.69 16.48
CA HIS A 117 -7.78 -3.27 15.18
C HIS A 117 -6.49 -4.09 15.22
N TYR A 118 -5.45 -3.62 15.90
CA TYR A 118 -4.22 -4.39 16.12
C TYR A 118 -4.51 -5.73 16.82
N ARG A 119 -5.31 -5.74 17.89
CA ARG A 119 -5.68 -6.97 18.60
C ARG A 119 -6.44 -7.93 17.70
N PHE A 120 -7.44 -7.45 16.96
CA PHE A 120 -8.16 -8.26 15.98
C PHE A 120 -7.19 -8.93 14.99
N LEU A 121 -6.24 -8.17 14.44
CA LEU A 121 -5.27 -8.71 13.48
C LEU A 121 -4.35 -9.76 14.10
N VAL A 122 -3.88 -9.55 15.34
CA VAL A 122 -3.05 -10.51 16.07
C VAL A 122 -3.82 -11.79 16.38
N ASP A 123 -5.05 -11.67 16.88
CA ASP A 123 -5.85 -12.81 17.35
C ASP A 123 -6.22 -13.77 16.20
N ASN A 124 -6.22 -13.28 14.96
CA ASN A 124 -6.63 -14.06 13.78
C ASN A 124 -5.47 -14.42 12.84
N VAL A 125 -4.24 -13.90 13.04
CA VAL A 125 -3.13 -14.09 12.08
C VAL A 125 -2.73 -15.56 11.91
N ASP A 126 -2.78 -16.37 12.98
CA ASP A 126 -2.39 -17.78 12.92
C ASP A 126 -3.38 -18.61 12.09
N GLU A 127 -4.68 -18.30 12.18
CA GLU A 127 -5.73 -18.91 11.35
C GLU A 127 -5.48 -18.57 9.87
N VAL A 128 -5.32 -17.28 9.57
CA VAL A 128 -5.09 -16.78 8.20
C VAL A 128 -3.82 -17.41 7.62
N ARG A 129 -2.73 -17.44 8.40
CA ARG A 129 -1.46 -18.07 8.01
C ARG A 129 -1.66 -19.55 7.69
N GLY A 130 -2.33 -20.29 8.58
CA GLY A 130 -2.58 -21.72 8.38
C GLY A 130 -3.37 -22.01 7.10
N ARG A 131 -4.46 -21.27 6.87
CA ARG A 131 -5.33 -21.44 5.68
C ARG A 131 -4.61 -21.07 4.39
N THR A 132 -3.94 -19.92 4.37
CA THR A 132 -3.20 -19.45 3.20
C THR A 132 -2.05 -20.39 2.83
N LEU A 133 -1.26 -20.84 3.80
CA LEU A 133 -0.14 -21.76 3.54
C LEU A 133 -0.61 -23.14 3.07
N ALA A 134 -1.73 -23.64 3.60
CA ALA A 134 -2.34 -24.88 3.11
C ALA A 134 -2.72 -24.76 1.62
N ARG A 135 -3.47 -23.71 1.25
CA ARG A 135 -3.87 -23.45 -0.15
C ARG A 135 -2.66 -23.25 -1.08
N ARG A 136 -1.62 -22.56 -0.60
CA ARG A 136 -0.35 -22.38 -1.34
C ARG A 136 0.30 -23.73 -1.63
N ASN A 137 0.40 -24.60 -0.63
CA ASN A 137 1.01 -25.92 -0.79
C ASN A 137 0.19 -26.82 -1.72
N GLU A 138 -1.14 -26.78 -1.65
CA GLU A 138 -2.02 -27.47 -2.59
C GLU A 138 -1.82 -27.01 -4.03
N ALA A 139 -1.72 -25.69 -4.26
CA ALA A 139 -1.44 -25.12 -5.57
C ALA A 139 -0.11 -25.62 -6.13
N LEU A 140 0.96 -25.59 -5.33
CA LEU A 140 2.29 -26.09 -5.71
C LEU A 140 2.29 -27.60 -5.98
N ALA A 141 1.60 -28.38 -5.15
CA ALA A 141 1.49 -29.83 -5.30
C ALA A 141 0.68 -30.26 -6.53
N SER A 142 -0.12 -29.36 -7.10
CA SER A 142 -0.96 -29.68 -8.27
C SER A 142 -0.15 -30.04 -9.53
N GLY A 143 1.11 -29.60 -9.63
CA GLY A 143 1.96 -29.83 -10.81
C GLY A 143 1.44 -29.20 -12.10
N ARG A 144 0.41 -28.36 -12.04
CA ARG A 144 -0.22 -27.73 -13.21
C ARG A 144 0.61 -26.56 -13.72
N THR A 145 0.49 -26.27 -15.02
CA THR A 145 1.02 -25.02 -15.60
C THR A 145 0.44 -23.81 -14.86
N GLY A 146 1.31 -22.92 -14.37
CA GLY A 146 0.93 -21.75 -13.57
C GLY A 146 0.67 -22.04 -12.08
N ALA A 147 1.05 -23.21 -11.57
CA ALA A 147 0.99 -23.53 -10.14
C ALA A 147 1.77 -22.54 -9.26
N ASP A 148 2.90 -22.02 -9.74
CA ASP A 148 3.70 -20.99 -9.07
C ASP A 148 2.96 -19.63 -9.00
N ILE A 149 2.25 -19.27 -10.08
CA ILE A 149 1.43 -18.06 -10.14
C ILE A 149 0.24 -18.20 -9.19
N GLU A 150 -0.47 -19.34 -9.23
CA GLU A 150 -1.58 -19.63 -8.31
C GLU A 150 -1.11 -19.57 -6.85
N ALA A 151 -0.03 -20.29 -6.51
CA ALA A 151 0.55 -20.33 -5.17
C ALA A 151 0.86 -18.92 -4.64
N ARG A 152 1.37 -18.04 -5.51
CA ARG A 152 1.62 -16.64 -5.17
C ARG A 152 0.32 -15.85 -4.96
N LEU A 153 -0.67 -15.96 -5.86
CA LEU A 153 -1.94 -15.24 -5.72
C LEU A 153 -2.68 -15.64 -4.43
N VAL A 154 -2.71 -16.93 -4.09
CA VAL A 154 -3.36 -17.38 -2.84
C VAL A 154 -2.59 -16.95 -1.59
N SER A 155 -1.33 -16.53 -1.73
CA SER A 155 -0.51 -16.01 -0.62
C SER A 155 -0.77 -14.53 -0.30
N TYR A 156 -1.31 -13.77 -1.25
CA TYR A 156 -1.49 -12.32 -1.12
C TYR A 156 -2.36 -11.87 0.05
N PRO A 157 -3.46 -12.55 0.42
CA PRO A 157 -4.23 -12.18 1.61
C PRO A 157 -3.40 -12.18 2.89
N LEU A 158 -2.50 -13.17 3.07
CA LEU A 158 -1.59 -13.21 4.22
C LEU A 158 -0.56 -12.06 4.18
N TYR A 159 -0.03 -11.73 3.01
CA TYR A 159 0.91 -10.62 2.86
C TYR A 159 0.24 -9.29 3.25
N ARG A 160 -0.98 -9.03 2.76
CA ARG A 160 -1.78 -7.86 3.14
C ARG A 160 -2.15 -7.85 4.63
N TRP A 161 -2.46 -9.02 5.19
CA TRP A 161 -2.76 -9.17 6.62
C TRP A 161 -1.57 -8.76 7.49
N LEU A 162 -0.39 -9.32 7.21
CA LEU A 162 0.82 -9.04 7.96
C LEU A 162 1.31 -7.60 7.74
N ALA A 163 1.19 -7.05 6.53
CA ALA A 163 1.51 -5.64 6.27
C ALA A 163 0.59 -4.70 7.07
N SER A 164 -0.71 -4.98 7.10
CA SER A 164 -1.67 -4.24 7.94
C SER A 164 -1.32 -4.36 9.42
N LEU A 165 -0.98 -5.56 9.87
CA LEU A 165 -0.58 -5.82 11.25
C LEU A 165 0.71 -5.07 11.62
N ALA A 166 1.69 -5.03 10.71
CA ALA A 166 2.92 -4.27 10.88
C ALA A 166 2.67 -2.76 10.97
N ALA A 167 1.81 -2.21 10.11
CA ALA A 167 1.42 -0.80 10.12
C ALA A 167 0.69 -0.43 11.43
N ARG A 168 -0.27 -1.26 11.88
CA ARG A 168 -0.97 -1.03 13.16
C ARG A 168 -0.02 -1.16 14.34
N ALA A 169 0.91 -2.11 14.32
CA ALA A 169 1.95 -2.23 15.33
C ALA A 169 2.82 -0.97 15.40
N LEU A 170 3.20 -0.39 14.25
CA LEU A 170 3.98 0.85 14.17
C LEU A 170 3.24 2.02 14.84
N VAL A 171 1.99 2.25 14.43
CA VAL A 171 1.14 3.33 14.97
C VAL A 171 0.89 3.16 16.47
N CYS A 172 0.70 1.92 16.94
CA CYS A 172 0.51 1.62 18.37
C CYS A 172 1.81 1.64 19.20
N GLY A 173 2.95 2.08 18.65
CA GLY A 173 4.22 2.18 19.38
C GLY A 173 4.95 0.86 19.56
N ARG A 174 4.53 -0.22 18.89
CA ARG A 174 5.07 -1.58 19.02
C ARG A 174 6.15 -1.84 17.97
N TYR A 175 7.18 -0.98 17.93
CA TYR A 175 8.14 -0.91 16.82
C TYR A 175 8.89 -2.24 16.56
N ARG A 176 9.31 -2.96 17.61
CA ARG A 176 9.96 -4.27 17.46
C ARG A 176 9.03 -5.31 16.81
N LYS A 177 7.75 -5.30 17.18
CA LYS A 177 6.75 -6.20 16.60
C LYS A 177 6.41 -5.82 15.17
N SER A 178 6.28 -4.52 14.88
CA SER A 178 6.14 -4.01 13.52
C SER A 178 7.26 -4.53 12.62
N LEU A 179 8.52 -4.41 13.07
CA LEU A 179 9.68 -4.90 12.33
C LEU A 179 9.70 -6.43 12.16
N GLU A 180 9.28 -7.18 13.18
CA GLU A 180 9.14 -8.65 13.11
C GLU A 180 8.15 -9.07 12.01
N PHE A 181 6.96 -8.46 11.96
CA PHE A 181 5.96 -8.74 10.93
C PHE A 181 6.43 -8.31 9.54
N CYS A 182 7.09 -7.16 9.41
CA CYS A 182 7.68 -6.75 8.13
C CYS A 182 8.71 -7.77 7.63
N ARG A 183 9.58 -8.28 8.51
CA ARG A 183 10.57 -9.30 8.15
C ARG A 183 9.91 -10.59 7.71
N GLU A 184 8.88 -11.04 8.42
CA GLU A 184 8.09 -12.22 8.04
C GLU A 184 7.52 -12.07 6.61
N VAL A 185 6.93 -10.91 6.28
CA VAL A 185 6.43 -10.65 4.92
C VAL A 185 7.55 -10.66 3.90
N LEU A 186 8.66 -9.97 4.15
CA LEU A 186 9.79 -9.89 3.21
C LEU A 186 10.45 -11.25 2.96
N GLU A 187 10.46 -12.13 3.95
CA GLU A 187 10.93 -13.52 3.79
C GLU A 187 10.00 -14.33 2.87
N MET A 188 8.68 -14.16 3.01
CA MET A 188 7.69 -14.86 2.19
C MET A 188 7.46 -14.23 0.81
N ASP A 189 7.71 -12.92 0.70
CA ASP A 189 7.57 -12.09 -0.49
C ASP A 189 8.84 -11.26 -0.74
N PRO A 190 9.92 -11.86 -1.27
CA PRO A 190 11.19 -11.17 -1.51
C PRO A 190 11.12 -10.00 -2.50
N LYS A 191 10.03 -9.93 -3.28
CA LYS A 191 9.79 -8.83 -4.24
C LYS A 191 9.01 -7.67 -3.63
N ASP A 192 8.60 -7.81 -2.37
CA ASP A 192 7.97 -6.77 -1.57
C ASP A 192 6.72 -6.17 -2.23
N HIS A 193 5.79 -7.02 -2.71
CA HIS A 193 4.52 -6.58 -3.29
C HIS A 193 3.61 -5.90 -2.27
N ALA A 194 3.75 -6.26 -0.99
CA ALA A 194 3.04 -5.61 0.11
C ALA A 194 3.68 -4.28 0.55
N ASP A 195 4.81 -3.90 -0.06
CA ASP A 195 5.61 -2.73 0.30
C ASP A 195 5.98 -2.70 1.81
N ALA A 196 6.12 -3.87 2.44
CA ALA A 196 6.41 -4.02 3.85
C ALA A 196 7.73 -3.32 4.27
N ARG A 197 8.67 -3.13 3.35
CA ARG A 197 9.92 -2.42 3.62
C ARG A 197 9.73 -0.98 4.07
N PHE A 198 8.71 -0.28 3.56
CA PHE A 198 8.48 1.13 3.91
C PHE A 198 8.09 1.28 5.38
N THR A 199 7.21 0.39 5.85
CA THR A 199 6.84 0.32 7.28
C THR A 199 8.06 -0.10 8.12
N ALA A 200 8.90 -1.00 7.62
CA ALA A 200 10.12 -1.41 8.31
C ALA A 200 11.14 -0.27 8.44
N TYR A 201 11.31 0.57 7.41
CA TYR A 201 12.18 1.76 7.47
C TYR A 201 11.76 2.69 8.61
N LEU A 202 10.45 2.95 8.75
CA LEU A 202 9.92 3.77 9.83
C LEU A 202 10.11 3.09 11.19
N ALA A 203 9.85 1.78 11.29
CA ALA A 203 10.08 1.02 12.53
C ALA A 203 11.56 1.07 12.96
N LEU A 204 12.50 0.94 12.02
CA LEU A 204 13.94 1.03 12.27
C LEU A 204 14.36 2.43 12.70
N ALA A 205 13.79 3.48 12.08
CA ALA A 205 14.01 4.86 12.51
C ALA A 205 13.53 5.10 13.95
N LYS A 206 12.37 4.53 14.32
CA LYS A 206 11.83 4.59 15.70
C LYS A 206 12.62 3.76 16.71
N LEU A 207 13.30 2.71 16.25
CA LEU A 207 14.21 1.90 17.07
C LEU A 207 15.63 2.46 17.12
N GLU A 208 15.90 3.55 16.39
CA GLU A 208 17.22 4.16 16.25
C GLU A 208 18.29 3.23 15.64
N ASP A 209 17.84 2.23 14.88
CA ASP A 209 18.66 1.16 14.30
C ASP A 209 19.12 1.53 12.88
N ALA A 210 20.21 2.29 12.78
CA ALA A 210 20.77 2.68 11.47
C ALA A 210 21.39 1.51 10.71
N ASP A 211 22.04 0.58 11.41
CA ASP A 211 22.69 -0.56 10.77
C ASP A 211 21.63 -1.47 10.13
N GLY A 212 20.49 -1.67 10.83
CA GLY A 212 19.34 -2.36 10.30
C GLY A 212 18.68 -1.62 9.12
N LEU A 213 18.63 -0.29 9.16
CA LEU A 213 18.13 0.53 8.05
C LEU A 213 19.00 0.38 6.79
N GLU A 214 20.32 0.48 6.94
CA GLU A 214 21.28 0.31 5.85
C GLU A 214 21.21 -1.11 5.27
N ALA A 215 21.19 -2.13 6.12
CA ALA A 215 21.08 -3.52 5.68
C ALA A 215 19.78 -3.80 4.90
N LEU A 216 18.65 -3.21 5.32
CA LEU A 216 17.38 -3.35 4.63
C LEU A 216 17.37 -2.59 3.29
N ALA A 217 17.93 -1.38 3.25
CA ALA A 217 18.06 -0.61 2.01
C ALA A 217 18.90 -1.36 0.96
N ASP A 218 20.03 -1.94 1.38
CA ASP A 218 20.88 -2.79 0.55
C ASP A 218 20.14 -4.03 0.04
N HIS A 219 19.34 -4.66 0.90
CA HIS A 219 18.51 -5.79 0.50
C HIS A 219 17.47 -5.38 -0.55
N ALA A 220 16.78 -4.25 -0.34
CA ALA A 220 15.77 -3.74 -1.26
C ALA A 220 16.38 -3.40 -2.63
N ALA A 221 17.52 -2.71 -2.65
CA ALA A 221 18.23 -2.34 -3.87
C ALA A 221 18.63 -3.56 -4.73
N ARG A 222 18.90 -4.71 -4.10
CA ARG A 222 19.23 -5.96 -4.80
C ARG A 222 18.02 -6.76 -5.28
N ASN A 223 16.91 -6.72 -4.53
CA ASN A 223 15.79 -7.65 -4.73
C ASN A 223 14.53 -7.00 -5.33
N VAL A 224 14.46 -5.67 -5.39
CA VAL A 224 13.32 -4.91 -5.93
C VAL A 224 13.76 -4.14 -7.19
N PRO A 225 13.89 -4.81 -8.36
CA PRO A 225 14.60 -4.29 -9.53
C PRO A 225 13.91 -3.12 -10.26
N HIS A 226 12.66 -2.80 -9.91
CA HIS A 226 11.86 -1.78 -10.60
C HIS A 226 11.72 -0.48 -9.82
N ARG A 227 12.45 -0.33 -8.71
CA ARG A 227 12.43 0.89 -7.90
C ARG A 227 13.81 1.15 -7.33
N PRO A 228 14.62 2.02 -7.96
CA PRO A 228 15.91 2.38 -7.41
C PRO A 228 15.79 2.92 -5.98
N ALA A 229 16.83 2.78 -5.18
CA ALA A 229 16.95 3.53 -3.94
C ALA A 229 17.69 4.85 -4.24
N PRO A 230 17.47 5.92 -3.44
CA PRO A 230 16.60 5.96 -2.28
C PRO A 230 15.16 6.37 -2.63
N ASP A 231 14.18 5.77 -1.94
CA ASP A 231 12.77 6.19 -1.99
C ASP A 231 12.41 7.13 -0.83
N ALA A 232 11.24 7.78 -0.90
CA ALA A 232 10.80 8.76 0.09
C ALA A 232 10.82 8.23 1.53
N TRP A 233 10.32 7.01 1.78
CA TRP A 233 10.32 6.41 3.12
C TRP A 233 11.74 6.19 3.65
N LEU A 234 12.65 5.70 2.81
CA LEU A 234 14.06 5.54 3.20
C LEU A 234 14.71 6.89 3.50
N LEU A 235 14.46 7.92 2.69
CA LEU A 235 14.98 9.27 2.92
C LEU A 235 14.44 9.87 4.22
N ILE A 236 13.14 9.74 4.48
CA ILE A 236 12.51 10.23 5.72
C ILE A 236 13.06 9.47 6.94
N ALA A 237 13.17 8.15 6.88
CA ALA A 237 13.75 7.35 7.95
C ALA A 237 15.21 7.71 8.24
N SER A 238 16.02 7.89 7.19
CA SER A 238 17.43 8.30 7.29
C SER A 238 17.57 9.71 7.87
N MET A 239 16.72 10.64 7.43
CA MET A 239 16.64 12.00 7.97
C MET A 239 16.30 12.00 9.46
N ALA A 240 15.31 11.19 9.87
CA ALA A 240 14.89 11.07 11.26
C ALA A 240 16.04 10.54 12.15
N LEU A 241 16.77 9.52 11.70
CA LEU A 241 17.94 9.00 12.42
C LEU A 241 19.07 10.02 12.55
N ALA A 242 19.40 10.72 11.45
CA ALA A 242 20.43 11.76 11.46
C ALA A 242 20.06 12.89 12.43
N ALA A 243 18.80 13.33 12.42
CA ALA A 243 18.30 14.37 13.32
C ALA A 243 18.41 13.96 14.80
N ARG A 244 18.03 12.72 15.16
CA ARG A 244 18.15 12.20 16.54
C ARG A 244 19.59 12.12 17.02
N ARG A 245 20.52 11.79 16.13
CA ARG A 245 21.97 11.72 16.42
C ARG A 245 22.63 13.11 16.49
N GLY A 246 21.88 14.19 16.23
CA GLY A 246 22.42 15.54 16.14
C GLY A 246 23.22 15.82 14.87
N ASP A 247 23.20 14.92 13.89
CA ASP A 247 23.82 15.11 12.57
C ASP A 247 22.91 15.97 11.68
N ARG A 248 22.95 17.29 11.92
CA ARG A 248 22.16 18.25 11.15
C ARG A 248 22.53 18.25 9.67
N GLN A 249 23.80 18.01 9.33
CA GLN A 249 24.26 17.99 7.95
C GLN A 249 23.73 16.73 7.23
N GLY A 250 23.76 15.58 7.88
CA GLY A 250 23.11 14.35 7.39
C GLY A 250 21.61 14.53 7.19
N ALA A 251 20.91 15.07 8.18
CA ALA A 251 19.46 15.32 8.07
C ALA A 251 19.14 16.25 6.89
N HIS A 252 19.88 17.35 6.74
CA HIS A 252 19.69 18.27 5.62
C HIS A 252 20.04 17.65 4.26
N ARG A 253 21.05 16.76 4.17
CA ARG A 253 21.34 16.04 2.92
C ARG A 253 20.16 15.16 2.47
N HIS A 254 19.53 14.45 3.40
CA HIS A 254 18.36 13.64 3.08
C HIS A 254 17.13 14.50 2.71
N LEU A 255 16.96 15.64 3.37
CA LEU A 255 15.94 16.62 3.04
C LEU A 255 16.12 17.18 1.62
N GLN A 256 17.34 17.57 1.23
CA GLN A 256 17.61 18.02 -0.12
C GLN A 256 17.34 16.93 -1.17
N ALA A 257 17.70 15.68 -0.87
CA ALA A 257 17.39 14.57 -1.77
C ALA A 257 15.87 14.39 -2.00
N LEU A 258 15.03 14.67 -0.99
CA LEU A 258 13.58 14.72 -1.17
C LEU A 258 13.16 15.89 -2.05
N LEU A 259 13.70 17.09 -1.83
CA LEU A 259 13.38 18.28 -2.62
C LEU A 259 13.78 18.15 -4.10
N ASP A 260 14.94 17.55 -4.36
CA ASP A 260 15.45 17.34 -5.72
C ASP A 260 14.75 16.17 -6.43
N GLY A 261 14.33 15.15 -5.68
CA GLY A 261 13.83 13.88 -6.21
C GLY A 261 12.33 13.86 -6.49
N TYR A 262 11.55 14.75 -5.88
CA TYR A 262 10.09 14.68 -5.90
C TYR A 262 9.44 15.98 -6.40
N PRO A 263 8.46 15.90 -7.33
CA PRO A 263 7.68 17.06 -7.74
C PRO A 263 6.92 17.68 -6.57
N HIS A 264 6.87 19.01 -6.51
CA HIS A 264 6.17 19.80 -5.49
C HIS A 264 6.51 19.45 -4.03
N ALA A 265 7.72 18.95 -3.79
CA ALA A 265 8.15 18.51 -2.47
C ALA A 265 8.12 19.63 -1.42
N GLY A 266 8.33 20.89 -1.82
CA GLY A 266 8.29 22.03 -0.91
C GLY A 266 6.93 22.18 -0.24
N MET A 267 5.83 22.06 -1.01
CA MET A 267 4.48 22.08 -0.44
C MET A 267 4.22 20.90 0.48
N VAL A 268 4.53 19.67 0.03
CA VAL A 268 4.23 18.44 0.78
C VAL A 268 4.98 18.41 2.12
N LEU A 269 6.27 18.74 2.11
CA LEU A 269 7.12 18.77 3.32
C LEU A 269 6.77 19.94 4.25
N SER A 270 6.12 20.99 3.74
CA SER A 270 5.63 22.09 4.56
C SER A 270 4.31 21.77 5.25
N SER A 271 3.37 21.12 4.54
CA SER A 271 2.03 20.85 5.08
C SER A 271 2.00 19.61 5.97
N GLN A 272 2.75 18.57 5.62
CA GLN A 272 2.82 17.29 6.34
C GLN A 272 1.44 16.71 6.67
N SER A 273 0.52 16.80 5.69
CA SER A 273 -0.87 16.38 5.84
C SER A 273 -0.98 14.86 6.00
N GLU A 274 -1.91 14.43 6.86
CA GLU A 274 -2.31 13.04 6.96
C GLU A 274 -3.39 12.71 5.92
N LEU A 275 -3.27 11.52 5.33
CA LEU A 275 -4.26 10.90 4.47
C LEU A 275 -4.91 9.72 5.21
N PRO A 276 -6.15 9.35 4.83
CA PRO A 276 -6.71 8.07 5.24
C PRO A 276 -5.80 6.90 4.84
N ASP A 277 -5.66 5.93 5.74
CA ASP A 277 -4.93 4.69 5.45
C ASP A 277 -5.64 3.91 4.34
N GLY A 278 -4.87 3.33 3.40
CA GLY A 278 -5.42 2.37 2.45
C GLY A 278 -5.94 1.11 3.17
N VAL A 279 -7.19 0.75 2.90
CA VAL A 279 -7.91 -0.32 3.60
C VAL A 279 -7.63 -1.66 2.95
N PHE A 280 -7.56 -1.75 1.62
CA PHE A 280 -7.19 -3.00 0.93
C PHE A 280 -5.69 -3.28 1.06
N ALA A 281 -4.86 -2.30 0.77
CA ALA A 281 -3.41 -2.33 0.93
C ALA A 281 -2.90 -0.89 1.01
N ARG A 282 -1.58 -0.68 1.14
CA ARG A 282 -1.00 0.65 0.90
C ARG A 282 -1.47 1.18 -0.46
N LEU A 283 -1.79 2.47 -0.56
CA LEU A 283 -2.25 3.07 -1.80
C LEU A 283 -1.20 2.94 -2.91
N ALA A 284 -1.63 2.51 -4.09
CA ALA A 284 -0.75 2.37 -5.25
C ALA A 284 -0.56 3.74 -5.93
N VAL A 285 0.65 4.30 -5.83
CA VAL A 285 1.02 5.63 -6.30
C VAL A 285 2.30 5.57 -7.11
N GLU A 286 2.37 6.17 -8.31
CA GLU A 286 3.53 6.04 -9.22
C GLU A 286 4.87 6.32 -8.49
N PRO A 287 5.94 5.51 -8.67
CA PRO A 287 7.22 5.76 -8.03
C PRO A 287 7.76 7.15 -8.37
N TYR A 288 8.30 7.87 -7.39
CA TYR A 288 8.82 9.23 -7.50
C TYR A 288 7.82 10.30 -7.94
N SER A 289 6.53 9.99 -7.88
CA SER A 289 5.48 10.98 -8.09
C SER A 289 5.28 11.88 -6.87
N ASN A 290 4.57 12.99 -7.06
CA ASN A 290 4.12 13.81 -5.94
C ASN A 290 3.28 12.99 -4.94
N ASP A 291 2.37 12.15 -5.44
CA ASP A 291 1.48 11.31 -4.61
C ASP A 291 2.26 10.34 -3.73
N GLU A 292 3.38 9.81 -4.23
CA GLU A 292 4.29 9.00 -3.43
C GLU A 292 4.85 9.77 -2.24
N LEU A 293 5.32 11.01 -2.43
CA LEU A 293 5.83 11.81 -1.34
C LEU A 293 4.73 12.17 -0.35
N VAL A 294 3.53 12.52 -0.83
CA VAL A 294 2.38 12.80 0.03
C VAL A 294 2.07 11.60 0.91
N LEU A 295 1.98 10.40 0.31
CA LEU A 295 1.73 9.16 1.03
C LEU A 295 2.85 8.84 2.03
N ALA A 296 4.11 8.96 1.62
CA ALA A 296 5.25 8.69 2.48
C ALA A 296 5.30 9.64 3.69
N VAL A 297 4.99 10.93 3.49
CA VAL A 297 4.93 11.92 4.57
C VAL A 297 3.77 11.62 5.53
N SER A 298 2.59 11.29 5.01
CA SER A 298 1.42 10.89 5.81
C SER A 298 1.73 9.67 6.69
N GLU A 299 2.26 8.59 6.10
CA GLU A 299 2.60 7.37 6.86
C GLU A 299 3.76 7.58 7.85
N SER A 300 4.56 8.62 7.63
CA SER A 300 5.66 9.01 8.51
C SER A 300 5.23 9.91 9.66
N SER A 301 3.93 10.10 9.91
CA SER A 301 3.43 10.86 11.07
C SER A 301 4.06 10.41 12.39
N VAL A 302 4.33 9.11 12.54
CA VAL A 302 5.01 8.51 13.72
C VAL A 302 6.41 9.05 14.00
N VAL A 303 7.10 9.63 13.00
CA VAL A 303 8.38 10.34 13.16
C VAL A 303 8.23 11.86 13.09
N PHE A 304 7.33 12.38 12.25
CA PHE A 304 7.15 13.83 12.09
C PHE A 304 6.46 14.49 13.29
N GLN A 305 5.51 13.80 13.91
CA GLN A 305 4.69 14.31 15.01
C GLN A 305 5.20 13.86 16.39
N GLU A 306 6.39 13.27 16.50
CA GLU A 306 6.89 12.86 17.80
C GLU A 306 7.17 14.06 18.72
N GLY A 307 6.59 14.03 19.92
CA GLY A 307 6.72 15.12 20.89
C GLY A 307 5.93 16.37 20.53
N VAL A 308 4.79 16.19 19.83
CA VAL A 308 3.89 17.22 19.29
C VAL A 308 3.89 18.52 20.09
N ASP A 309 4.22 19.62 19.41
CA ASP A 309 4.01 20.97 19.89
C ASP A 309 2.55 21.42 19.71
N LEU A 310 2.23 22.65 20.11
CA LEU A 310 0.87 23.20 20.01
C LEU A 310 0.34 23.33 18.56
N LYS A 311 1.18 23.14 17.54
CA LYS A 311 0.81 23.23 16.12
C LYS A 311 0.60 21.86 15.47
N GLY A 312 0.62 20.79 16.26
CA GLY A 312 0.47 19.43 15.72
C GLY A 312 1.77 18.83 15.17
N MET A 313 2.91 19.52 15.35
CA MET A 313 4.18 19.14 14.74
C MET A 313 5.17 18.66 15.79
N GLY A 314 5.86 17.56 15.51
CA GLY A 314 6.95 17.07 16.36
C GLY A 314 8.26 17.78 16.06
N ALA A 315 9.32 17.43 16.79
CA ALA A 315 10.63 18.07 16.64
C ALA A 315 11.18 17.98 15.21
N LEU A 316 11.02 16.82 14.56
CA LEU A 316 11.44 16.61 13.17
C LEU A 316 10.54 17.37 12.19
N GLY A 317 9.22 17.31 12.38
CA GLY A 317 8.28 18.03 11.52
C GLY A 317 8.55 19.52 11.51
N SER A 318 8.71 20.11 12.70
CA SER A 318 9.03 21.53 12.85
C SER A 318 10.40 21.91 12.27
N PHE A 319 11.40 21.02 12.35
CA PHE A 319 12.69 21.21 11.68
C PHE A 319 12.53 21.29 10.16
N VAL A 320 11.79 20.35 9.56
CA VAL A 320 11.59 20.27 8.11
C VAL A 320 10.78 21.46 7.61
N ALA A 321 9.64 21.77 8.24
CA ALA A 321 8.76 22.84 7.80
C ALA A 321 9.40 24.23 7.92
N ALA A 322 10.34 24.40 8.85
CA ALA A 322 11.08 25.66 9.04
C ALA A 322 12.39 25.75 8.24
N ASP A 323 12.81 24.68 7.55
CA ASP A 323 14.06 24.70 6.78
C ASP A 323 13.95 25.71 5.62
N PRO A 324 14.91 26.63 5.46
CA PRO A 324 14.86 27.65 4.41
C PRO A 324 14.71 27.09 2.99
N SER A 325 15.26 25.91 2.72
CA SER A 325 15.15 25.25 1.41
C SER A 325 13.73 24.76 1.16
N VAL A 326 13.05 24.24 2.17
CA VAL A 326 11.64 23.82 2.09
C VAL A 326 10.74 25.04 1.87
N VAL A 327 10.97 26.13 2.63
CA VAL A 327 10.20 27.37 2.46
C VAL A 327 10.38 27.96 1.06
N SER A 328 11.61 27.99 0.55
CA SER A 328 11.89 28.47 -0.80
C SER A 328 11.27 27.58 -1.87
N ALA A 329 11.35 26.25 -1.71
CA ALA A 329 10.75 25.29 -2.63
C ALA A 329 9.22 25.43 -2.65
N ARG A 330 8.57 25.57 -1.49
CA ARG A 330 7.12 25.79 -1.39
C ARG A 330 6.67 27.01 -2.18
N ILE A 331 7.37 28.14 -2.04
CA ILE A 331 7.03 29.37 -2.80
C ILE A 331 7.17 29.12 -4.30
N SER A 332 8.22 28.42 -4.73
CA SER A 332 8.42 28.05 -6.14
C SER A 332 7.28 27.15 -6.66
N ASP A 333 6.88 26.16 -5.86
CA ASP A 333 5.78 25.24 -6.17
C ASP A 333 4.45 25.99 -6.32
N GLU A 334 4.11 26.86 -5.36
CA GLU A 334 2.90 27.69 -5.39
C GLU A 334 2.85 28.58 -6.64
N MET A 335 3.98 29.21 -7.01
CA MET A 335 4.08 30.01 -8.23
C MET A 335 3.97 29.18 -9.51
N SER A 336 4.41 27.92 -9.49
CA SER A 336 4.28 27.02 -10.66
C SER A 336 2.82 26.63 -10.89
N LEU A 337 2.09 26.30 -9.82
CA LEU A 337 0.70 25.91 -9.87
C LEU A 337 -0.24 27.09 -10.18
N GLY A 338 0.01 28.26 -9.59
CA GLY A 338 -0.74 29.48 -9.91
C GLY A 338 -0.63 29.87 -11.38
N ARG A 339 0.58 29.81 -11.95
CA ARG A 339 0.80 30.04 -13.40
C ARG A 339 0.10 29.01 -14.30
N THR A 340 -0.06 27.78 -13.81
CA THR A 340 -0.76 26.72 -14.54
C THR A 340 -2.28 26.94 -14.52
N GLN A 341 -2.83 27.41 -13.40
CA GLN A 341 -4.24 27.81 -13.32
C GLN A 341 -4.54 28.99 -14.25
N ASP A 342 -3.71 30.03 -14.24
CA ASP A 342 -3.89 31.22 -15.09
C ASP A 342 -3.88 30.87 -16.60
N ALA A 343 -2.96 30.00 -17.03
CA ALA A 343 -2.86 29.55 -18.42
C ALA A 343 -4.05 28.70 -18.91
N VAL A 344 -4.70 27.96 -18.01
CA VAL A 344 -5.92 27.19 -18.32
C VAL A 344 -7.13 28.11 -18.42
N THR A 345 -7.17 29.21 -17.68
CA THR A 345 -8.20 30.27 -17.82
C THR A 345 -8.06 31.04 -19.13
N ASP A 346 -6.83 31.36 -19.57
CA ASP A 346 -6.59 32.09 -20.83
C ASP A 346 -6.91 31.25 -22.09
N TRP A 347 -6.87 29.91 -22.00
CA TRP A 347 -7.26 29.02 -23.10
C TRP A 347 -8.78 28.85 -23.29
N ARG A 348 -9.59 29.32 -22.32
CA ARG A 348 -11.05 29.32 -22.39
C ARG A 348 -11.65 30.69 -22.75
N GLY A 349 -10.80 31.66 -23.13
CA GLY A 349 -11.16 33.01 -23.56
C GLY A 349 -11.50 33.13 -25.04
#